data_AF-A0A6C0LJ26-F1
#
_entry.id   AF-A0A6C0LJ26-F1
#
_cell.length_a   1.000
_cell.length_b   1.000
_cell.length_c   1.000
_cell.angle_alpha   90.00
_cell.angle_beta   90.00
_cell.angle_gamma   90.00
#
_symmetry.space_group_name_H-M   'P 1'
#
loop_
_entity.id
_entity.type
_entity.pdbx_description
1 polymer ?
#
loop_
_entity_poly.entity_id
_entity_poly.type
_entity_poly.pdbx_seq_one_letter_code
_entity_poly.pdbx_strand_id
1 'polypeptide(L)'
;MENSAFYFDPNHGGCLRIITKLEKDKYLIEGAYGSDEGGKGQWVAEMTKTKKFKYKGEDYNLIVDFGKKQIKTHKNIYYAYMGKRTIKWQDGNKWIQMYV
;
A
#
# COMPACT_ATOMS: atom_id res chain seq x y z
N MET A 1 -5.53 1.72 -19.05
CA MET A 1 -4.76 2.15 -17.86
C MET A 1 -5.53 3.22 -17.07
N GLU A 2 -6.87 3.14 -16.93
CA GLU A 2 -7.66 4.22 -16.30
C GLU A 2 -7.91 4.02 -14.79
N ASN A 3 -7.39 2.96 -14.18
CA ASN A 3 -7.73 2.55 -12.81
C ASN A 3 -6.52 2.32 -11.89
N SER A 4 -5.33 2.79 -12.29
CA SER A 4 -4.10 2.61 -11.52
C SER A 4 -3.49 3.95 -11.14
N ALA A 5 -2.69 4.00 -10.08
CA ALA A 5 -1.92 5.17 -9.71
C ALA A 5 -0.58 4.76 -9.11
N PHE A 6 0.46 5.55 -9.40
CA PHE A 6 1.82 5.29 -8.92
C PHE A 6 2.10 6.04 -7.63
N TYR A 7 2.71 5.35 -6.67
CA TYR A 7 3.07 5.86 -5.36
C TYR A 7 4.54 5.65 -5.09
N PHE A 8 5.19 6.68 -4.55
CA PHE A 8 6.57 6.62 -4.08
C PHE A 8 6.61 6.18 -2.62
N ASP A 9 7.37 5.11 -2.34
CA ASP A 9 7.60 4.53 -1.01
C ASP A 9 9.04 4.84 -0.54
N PRO A 10 9.23 5.86 0.34
CA PRO A 10 10.56 6.29 0.74
C PRO A 10 11.31 5.27 1.60
N ASN A 11 10.60 4.40 2.34
CA ASN A 11 11.23 3.48 3.30
C ASN A 11 11.90 2.27 2.64
N HIS A 12 11.59 1.98 1.38
CA HIS A 12 12.14 0.82 0.66
C HIS A 12 13.07 1.29 -0.47
N GLY A 13 14.05 2.14 -0.16
CA GLY A 13 15.02 2.62 -1.15
C GLY A 13 14.40 3.44 -2.29
N GLY A 14 13.23 4.04 -2.06
CA GLY A 14 12.49 4.80 -3.08
C GLY A 14 11.71 3.94 -4.07
N CYS A 15 11.28 2.73 -3.67
CA CYS A 15 10.42 1.88 -4.48
C CYS A 15 9.18 2.63 -5.00
N LEU A 16 8.83 2.35 -6.25
CA LEU A 16 7.55 2.71 -6.84
C LEU A 16 6.57 1.55 -6.67
N ARG A 17 5.36 1.90 -6.26
CA ARG A 17 4.23 0.98 -6.07
C ARG A 17 3.12 1.38 -7.02
N ILE A 18 2.52 0.40 -7.68
CA ILE A 18 1.28 0.61 -8.43
C ILE A 18 0.12 0.22 -7.53
N ILE A 19 -0.88 1.08 -7.42
CA ILE A 19 -2.16 0.75 -6.81
C ILE A 19 -3.20 0.66 -7.92
N THR A 20 -3.74 -0.52 -8.15
CA THR A 20 -4.78 -0.80 -9.16
C THR A 20 -6.12 -1.03 -8.47
N LYS A 21 -7.15 -0.29 -8.87
CA LYS A 21 -8.51 -0.49 -8.37
C LYS A 21 -9.13 -1.74 -9.02
N LEU A 22 -9.50 -2.71 -8.19
CA LEU A 22 -10.15 -3.96 -8.63
C LEU A 22 -11.67 -3.84 -8.60
N GLU A 23 -12.20 -3.28 -7.50
CA GLU A 23 -13.63 -3.09 -7.26
C GLU A 23 -13.85 -1.72 -6.59
N LYS A 24 -15.09 -1.40 -6.20
CA LYS A 24 -15.44 -0.12 -5.55
C LYS A 24 -14.50 0.24 -4.40
N ASP A 25 -14.23 -0.73 -3.52
CA ASP A 25 -13.47 -0.55 -2.29
C ASP A 25 -12.26 -1.50 -2.18
N LYS A 26 -11.97 -2.29 -3.22
CA LYS A 26 -10.81 -3.19 -3.25
C LYS A 26 -9.78 -2.74 -4.26
N TYR A 27 -8.53 -2.85 -3.85
CA TYR A 27 -7.36 -2.41 -4.61
C TYR A 27 -6.26 -3.47 -4.47
N LEU A 28 -5.46 -3.61 -5.52
CA LEU A 28 -4.23 -4.36 -5.51
C LEU A 28 -3.07 -3.37 -5.39
N ILE A 29 -2.11 -3.65 -4.53
CA ILE A 29 -0.84 -2.92 -4.49
C ILE A 29 0.24 -3.87 -5.00
N GLU A 30 0.97 -3.42 -6.01
CA GLU A 30 2.05 -4.18 -6.65
C GLU A 30 3.35 -3.40 -6.56
N GLY A 31 4.46 -4.11 -6.49
CA GLY A 31 5.75 -3.51 -6.88
C GLY A 31 5.67 -3.07 -8.34
N ALA A 32 6.28 -1.92 -8.65
CA ALA A 32 6.40 -1.43 -10.01
C ALA A 32 7.86 -1.28 -10.44
N TYR A 33 8.69 -0.83 -9.48
CA TYR A 33 10.11 -0.63 -9.67
C TYR A 33 10.79 -0.46 -8.30
N GLY A 34 11.92 -1.14 -8.07
CA GLY A 34 12.76 -0.91 -6.88
C GLY A 34 13.40 -2.18 -6.32
N SER A 35 14.10 -2.04 -5.20
CA SER A 35 14.96 -3.08 -4.60
C SER A 35 14.22 -4.36 -4.15
N ASP A 36 12.89 -4.30 -4.06
CA ASP A 36 12.03 -5.44 -3.70
C ASP A 36 11.68 -6.34 -4.89
N GLU A 37 12.01 -5.96 -6.13
CA GLU A 37 11.68 -6.71 -7.36
C GLU A 37 12.84 -7.57 -7.90
N GLY A 38 13.63 -8.16 -6.99
CA GLY A 38 14.56 -9.25 -7.32
C GLY A 38 13.86 -10.62 -7.30
N GLY A 39 14.56 -11.68 -7.73
CA GLY A 39 14.08 -13.08 -7.84
C GLY A 39 13.56 -13.78 -6.58
N LYS A 40 13.13 -13.04 -5.55
CA LYS A 40 12.58 -13.49 -4.27
C LYS A 40 11.05 -13.33 -4.14
N GLY A 41 10.35 -12.97 -5.22
CA GLY A 41 8.89 -12.96 -5.33
C GLY A 41 8.31 -11.57 -5.58
N GLN A 42 7.16 -11.53 -6.26
CA GLN A 42 6.45 -10.29 -6.54
C GLN A 42 5.91 -9.72 -5.22
N TRP A 43 6.19 -8.44 -4.95
CA TRP A 43 5.58 -7.72 -3.85
C TRP A 43 4.13 -7.43 -4.24
N VAL A 44 3.19 -8.06 -3.53
CA VAL A 44 1.74 -7.90 -3.76
C VAL A 44 1.02 -7.79 -2.43
N ALA A 45 0.08 -6.85 -2.34
CA ALA A 45 -0.81 -6.69 -1.18
C ALA A 45 -2.24 -6.37 -1.63
N GLU A 46 -3.21 -6.83 -0.86
CA GLU A 46 -4.62 -6.46 -1.06
C GLU A 46 -5.00 -5.32 -0.13
N MET A 47 -5.65 -4.30 -0.66
CA MET A 47 -6.07 -3.14 0.10
C MET A 47 -7.57 -2.97 0.02
N THR A 48 -8.21 -2.83 1.17
CA THR A 48 -9.65 -2.56 1.30
C THR A 48 -9.86 -1.19 1.90
N LYS A 49 -10.64 -0.35 1.21
CA LYS A 49 -11.09 0.93 1.70
C LYS A 49 -12.31 0.76 2.60
N THR A 50 -12.30 1.41 3.75
CA THR A 50 -13.33 1.27 4.78
C THR A 50 -13.87 2.63 5.20
N LYS A 51 -14.94 2.62 6.01
CA LYS A 51 -15.30 3.81 6.80
C LYS A 51 -14.15 4.14 7.74
N LYS A 52 -13.98 5.44 8.06
CA LYS A 52 -12.93 5.86 8.99
C LYS A 52 -13.06 5.13 10.32
N PHE A 53 -11.94 4.65 10.85
CA PHE A 53 -11.86 3.95 12.13
C PHE A 53 -10.64 4.41 12.92
N LYS A 54 -10.66 4.21 14.23
CA LYS A 54 -9.56 4.55 15.13
C LYS A 54 -8.72 3.31 15.45
N TYR A 55 -7.40 3.47 15.41
CA TYR A 55 -6.46 2.48 15.91
C TYR A 55 -5.31 3.19 16.64
N LYS A 56 -5.07 2.85 17.91
CA LYS A 56 -4.05 3.52 18.75
C LYS A 56 -4.17 5.05 18.77
N GLY A 57 -5.40 5.58 18.78
CA GLY A 57 -5.68 7.02 18.82
C GLY A 57 -5.72 7.73 17.46
N GLU A 58 -5.13 7.13 16.42
CA GLU A 58 -5.06 7.68 15.06
C GLU A 58 -6.20 7.20 14.17
N ASP A 59 -6.59 8.01 13.19
CA ASP A 59 -7.65 7.69 12.23
C ASP A 59 -7.09 7.01 10.97
N TYR A 60 -7.75 5.94 10.53
CA TYR A 60 -7.41 5.16 9.33
C TYR A 60 -8.65 4.94 8.46
N ASN A 61 -8.44 4.65 7.18
CA ASN A 61 -9.51 4.33 6.23
C ASN A 61 -9.13 3.23 5.23
N LEU A 62 -8.00 2.56 5.46
CA LEU A 62 -7.53 1.41 4.69
C LEU A 62 -7.12 0.27 5.63
N ILE A 63 -7.42 -0.93 5.18
CA ILE A 63 -6.84 -2.17 5.69
C ILE A 63 -6.02 -2.78 4.56
N VAL A 64 -4.75 -3.06 4.80
CA VAL A 64 -3.81 -3.61 3.82
C VAL A 64 -3.33 -4.97 4.31
N ASP A 65 -3.57 -6.00 3.50
CA ASP A 65 -3.22 -7.39 3.76
C ASP A 65 -2.02 -7.81 2.89
N PHE A 66 -0.91 -8.09 3.58
CA PHE A 66 0.35 -8.62 3.06
C PHE A 66 0.44 -10.14 3.21
N GLY A 67 -0.62 -10.85 3.59
CA GLY A 67 -0.63 -12.30 3.81
C GLY A 67 -0.23 -13.13 2.60
N LYS A 68 -0.29 -12.56 1.39
CA LYS A 68 0.23 -13.17 0.16
C LYS A 68 1.77 -13.08 0.03
N LYS A 69 2.45 -12.30 0.88
CA LYS A 69 3.91 -12.19 0.92
C LYS A 69 4.50 -13.40 1.64
N GLN A 70 5.33 -14.18 0.97
CA GLN A 70 6.02 -15.34 1.58
C GLN A 70 7.13 -14.96 2.60
N ILE A 71 7.36 -13.66 2.86
CA ILE A 71 8.44 -13.17 3.71
C ILE A 71 7.91 -12.89 5.13
N LYS A 72 8.37 -13.70 6.09
CA LYS A 72 7.88 -13.82 7.48
C LYS A 72 8.12 -12.63 8.44
N THR A 73 8.69 -11.51 7.99
CA THR A 73 9.18 -10.44 8.89
C THR A 73 8.19 -9.31 9.17
N HIS A 74 7.04 -9.26 8.51
CA HIS A 74 6.03 -8.23 8.73
C HIS A 74 4.71 -8.80 9.27
N LYS A 75 3.94 -8.00 10.00
CA LYS A 75 2.54 -8.33 10.31
C LYS A 75 1.76 -8.46 9.01
N ASN A 76 0.86 -9.43 8.94
CA ASN A 76 0.03 -9.65 7.76
C ASN A 76 -0.87 -8.44 7.46
N ILE A 77 -1.32 -7.72 8.49
CA ILE A 77 -2.26 -6.60 8.33
C ILE A 77 -1.62 -5.29 8.82
N TYR A 78 -1.71 -4.26 7.97
CA TYR A 78 -1.39 -2.87 8.29
C TYR A 78 -2.60 -1.98 8.04
N TYR A 79 -2.70 -0.91 8.83
CA TYR A 79 -3.67 0.16 8.59
C TYR A 79 -2.99 1.36 7.95
N ALA A 80 -3.74 2.04 7.08
CA ALA A 80 -3.29 3.27 6.45
C ALA A 80 -4.43 4.28 6.30
N TYR A 81 -4.06 5.54 6.12
CA TYR A 81 -4.97 6.63 5.81
C TYR A 81 -4.67 7.18 4.42
N MET A 82 -5.56 6.91 3.48
CA MET A 82 -5.57 7.48 2.14
C MET A 82 -6.24 8.86 2.18
N GLY A 83 -5.42 9.90 1.98
CA GLY A 83 -5.85 11.25 1.65
C GLY A 83 -5.95 11.45 0.14
N LYS A 84 -5.90 12.71 -0.32
CA LYS A 84 -6.07 13.04 -1.75
C LYS A 84 -4.94 12.52 -2.64
N ARG A 85 -3.67 12.72 -2.24
CA ARG A 85 -2.47 12.29 -2.99
C ARG A 85 -1.41 11.65 -2.08
N THR A 86 -1.83 11.18 -0.91
CA THR A 86 -0.92 10.65 0.11
C THR A 86 -1.54 9.46 0.82
N ILE A 87 -0.74 8.46 1.13
CA ILE A 87 -1.11 7.35 2.02
C ILE A 87 -0.18 7.38 3.22
N LYS A 88 -0.74 7.56 4.42
CA LYS A 88 0.03 7.51 5.68
C LYS A 88 -0.18 6.14 6.32
N TRP A 89 0.89 5.44 6.63
CA TRP A 89 0.87 4.09 7.19
C TRP A 89 0.98 4.12 8.71
N GLN A 90 0.46 3.09 9.37
CA GLN A 90 0.50 2.95 10.83
C GLN A 90 1.90 2.92 11.45
N ASP A 91 2.94 2.66 10.66
CA ASP A 91 4.35 2.64 11.07
C ASP A 91 5.04 4.01 10.87
N GLY A 92 4.30 5.03 10.45
CA GLY A 92 4.82 6.36 10.16
C GLY A 92 5.31 6.55 8.72
N ASN A 93 5.33 5.49 7.88
CA ASN A 93 5.66 5.63 6.47
C ASN A 93 4.62 6.51 5.75
N LYS A 94 5.07 7.24 4.73
CA LYS A 94 4.20 8.13 3.95
C LYS A 94 4.49 7.97 2.48
N TRP A 95 3.49 7.48 1.74
CA TRP A 95 3.55 7.40 0.30
C TRP A 95 2.95 8.62 -0.35
N ILE A 96 3.54 9.03 -1.47
CA ILE A 96 3.12 10.19 -2.26
C ILE A 96 2.72 9.70 -3.64
N GLN A 97 1.52 10.09 -4.08
CA GLN A 97 1.06 9.76 -5.43
C GLN A 97 1.76 10.62 -6.46
N MET A 98 2.43 9.99 -7.42
CA MET A 98 3.22 10.63 -8.46
C MET A 98 2.40 10.85 -9.74
N TYR A 99 1.80 9.77 -10.26
CA TYR A 99 1.07 9.74 -11.53
C TYR A 99 -0.25 8.98 -11.40
N VAL A 100 -1.20 9.26 -12.28
CA VAL A 100 -2.45 8.49 -12.50
C VAL A 100 -2.31 7.84 -13.87
#